data_AF-A0A847G841-F1
#
_entry.id   AF-A0A847G841-F1
#
_cell.length_a   1.000
_cell.length_b   1.000
_cell.length_c   1.000
_cell.angle_alpha   90.00
_cell.angle_beta   90.00
_cell.angle_gamma   90.00
#
_symmetry.space_group_name_H-M   'P 1'
#
loop_
_entity.id
_entity.type
_entity.pdbx_description
1 polymer ?
#
loop_
_entity_poly.entity_id
_entity_poly.type
_entity_poly.pdbx_seq_one_letter_code
_entity_poly.pdbx_strand_id
1 'polypeptide(L)' 'AIHPADEALKNALDKGMSLKEAGQKALQAAKDGRDAVTPLQNRVGRASWLGERTKGLSDPGCNAFVVVLEAIVG' A
#
# COMPACT_ATOMS: atom_id res chain seq x y z
N ALA A 1 -2.13 -1.06 -1.56
CA ALA A 1 -1.32 -0.55 -0.44
C ALA A 1 -1.95 -0.82 0.94
N ILE A 2 -3.09 -0.22 1.30
CA ILE A 2 -3.70 -0.34 2.65
C ILE A 2 -4.03 -1.79 3.03
N HIS A 3 -4.79 -2.49 2.19
CA HIS A 3 -5.25 -3.85 2.50
C HIS A 3 -4.08 -4.85 2.69
N PRO A 4 -3.06 -4.91 1.79
CA PRO A 4 -1.86 -5.71 2.04
C PRO A 4 -1.12 -5.35 3.33
N ALA A 5 -1.08 -4.07 3.71
CA ALA A 5 -0.43 -3.62 4.95
C ALA A 5 -1.18 -4.14 6.19
N ASP A 6 -2.51 -4.07 6.19
CA ASP A 6 -3.37 -4.60 7.27
C ASP A 6 -3.19 -6.11 7.45
N GLU A 7 -3.21 -6.87 6.34
CA GLU A 7 -2.99 -8.32 6.38
C GLU A 7 -1.59 -8.66 6.91
N ALA A 8 -0.55 -7.97 6.44
CA ALA A 8 0.82 -8.20 6.90
C ALA A 8 1.00 -7.84 8.38
N LEU A 9 0.36 -6.77 8.85
CA LEU A 9 0.38 -6.37 10.26
C LEU A 9 -0.27 -7.45 11.14
N LYS A 10 -1.50 -7.85 10.81
CA LYS A 10 -2.25 -8.90 11.53
C LYS A 10 -1.47 -10.20 11.58
N ASN A 11 -1.02 -10.68 10.43
CA ASN A 11 -0.25 -11.92 10.33
C ASN A 11 1.06 -11.89 11.14
N ALA A 12 1.72 -10.74 11.25
CA ALA A 12 2.93 -10.59 12.05
C ALA A 12 2.63 -10.60 13.55
N LEU A 13 1.56 -9.91 13.97
CA LEU A 13 1.10 -9.90 15.36
C LEU A 13 0.63 -11.29 15.82
N ASP A 14 -0.11 -12.01 14.97
CA ASP A 14 -0.57 -13.39 15.24
C ASP A 14 0.61 -14.37 15.39
N LYS A 15 1.76 -14.05 14.79
CA LYS A 15 3.02 -14.81 14.93
C LYS A 15 3.85 -14.40 16.16
N GLY A 16 3.32 -13.49 17.00
CA GLY A 16 3.98 -13.01 18.20
C GLY A 16 5.14 -12.04 17.95
N MET A 17 5.23 -11.44 16.76
CA MET A 17 6.25 -10.42 16.48
C MET A 17 5.97 -9.14 17.28
N SER A 18 7.02 -8.38 17.56
CA SER A 18 6.87 -7.07 18.18
C SER A 18 6.11 -6.10 17.27
N LEU A 19 5.48 -5.07 17.86
CA LEU A 19 4.77 -4.03 17.08
C LEU A 19 5.69 -3.34 16.06
N LYS A 20 6.97 -3.17 16.40
CA LYS A 20 7.97 -2.60 15.49
C LYS A 20 8.21 -3.50 14.28
N GLU A 21 8.44 -4.80 14.49
CA GLU A 21 8.64 -5.76 13.40
C GLU A 21 7.39 -5.91 12.54
N ALA A 22 6.22 -5.99 13.18
CA ALA A 22 4.94 -6.07 12.50
C ALA A 22 4.67 -4.80 11.66
N GLY A 23 5.01 -3.62 12.20
CA GLY A 23 4.94 -2.36 11.47
C GLY A 23 5.85 -2.31 10.24
N GLN A 24 7.08 -2.81 10.36
CA GLN A 24 8.02 -2.90 9.23
C GLN A 24 7.52 -3.88 8.15
N LYS A 25 6.92 -5.01 8.55
CA LYS A 25 6.27 -5.93 7.60
C LYS A 25 5.08 -5.29 6.90
N ALA A 26 4.26 -4.52 7.62
CA ALA A 26 3.15 -3.76 7.07
C ALA A 26 3.63 -2.71 6.05
N LEU A 27 4.71 -1.98 6.36
CA LEU A 27 5.31 -1.02 5.45
C LEU A 27 5.78 -1.67 4.14
N GLN A 28 6.47 -2.81 4.24
CA GLN A 28 6.91 -3.53 3.05
C GLN A 28 5.72 -3.99 2.19
N ALA A 29 4.70 -4.59 2.81
CA ALA A 29 3.51 -5.01 2.10
C ALA A 29 2.73 -3.82 1.47
N ALA A 30 2.76 -2.65 2.12
CA ALA A 30 2.18 -1.44 1.55
C ALA A 30 2.92 -0.99 0.27
N LYS A 31 4.26 -1.03 0.27
CA LYS A 31 5.13 -0.73 -0.88
C LYS A 31 4.87 -1.70 -2.02
N ASP A 32 4.88 -3.01 -1.74
CA ASP A 32 4.60 -4.05 -2.73
C ASP A 32 3.18 -3.91 -3.30
N GLY A 33 2.20 -3.65 -2.43
CA GLY A 33 0.81 -3.44 -2.81
C GLY A 33 0.53 -2.10 -3.49
N ARG A 34 1.44 -1.13 -3.45
CA ARG A 34 1.42 0.07 -4.30
C ARG A 34 1.96 -0.28 -5.68
N ASP A 35 3.07 -1.00 -5.74
CA ASP A 35 3.72 -1.32 -7.01
C ASP A 35 2.86 -2.26 -7.86
N ALA A 36 2.21 -3.24 -7.22
CA ALA A 36 1.32 -4.20 -7.86
C ALA A 36 0.10 -3.57 -8.58
N VAL A 37 -0.33 -2.37 -8.18
CA VAL A 37 -1.48 -1.69 -8.81
C VAL A 37 -1.09 -0.73 -9.94
N THR A 38 0.19 -0.40 -10.09
CA THR A 38 0.72 0.43 -11.18
C THR A 38 0.30 -0.02 -12.59
N PRO A 39 0.30 -1.31 -12.96
CA PRO A 39 -0.13 -1.72 -14.30
C PRO A 39 -1.65 -1.63 -14.52
N LEU A 40 -2.45 -1.36 -13.48
CA LEU A 40 -3.91 -1.40 -13.53
C LEU A 40 -4.50 -0.05 -13.98
N GLN A 41 -5.74 -0.09 -14.47
CA GLN A 41 -6.53 1.12 -14.71
C GLN A 41 -7.25 1.55 -13.43
N ASN A 42 -7.25 2.85 -13.13
CA ASN A 42 -8.00 3.42 -12.02
C ASN A 42 -9.49 3.38 -12.35
N ARG A 43 -10.29 2.76 -11.47
CA ARG A 43 -11.75 2.64 -11.60
C ARG A 43 -12.53 3.54 -10.65
N VAL A 44 -11.84 4.22 -9.73
CA VAL A 44 -12.45 5.01 -8.65
C VAL A 44 -11.79 6.39 -8.58
N GLY A 45 -12.55 7.41 -8.17
CA GLY A 45 -12.06 8.78 -7.95
C GLY A 45 -11.74 9.53 -9.24
N ARG A 46 -11.07 10.69 -9.12
CA ARG A 46 -10.75 11.59 -10.26
C ARG A 46 -9.87 10.94 -11.32
N ALA A 47 -9.00 10.01 -10.94
CA ALA A 47 -8.15 9.29 -11.88
C ALA A 47 -8.96 8.41 -12.83
N SER A 48 -10.14 7.94 -12.43
CA SER A 48 -11.02 7.14 -13.32
C SER A 48 -11.47 7.91 -14.57
N TRP A 49 -11.51 9.25 -14.51
CA TRP A 49 -11.87 10.10 -15.64
C TRP A 49 -10.88 10.00 -16.80
N LEU A 50 -9.64 9.58 -16.53
CA LEU A 50 -8.59 9.44 -17.53
C LEU A 50 -8.60 8.07 -18.23
N GLY A 51 -9.45 7.14 -17.78
CA GLY A 51 -9.60 5.82 -18.39
C GLY A 51 -8.28 5.05 -18.47
N GLU A 52 -8.00 4.43 -19.62
CA GLU A 52 -6.79 3.62 -19.81
C GLU A 52 -5.47 4.40 -19.66
N ARG A 53 -5.51 5.73 -19.71
CA ARG A 53 -4.32 6.59 -19.58
C ARG A 53 -3.67 6.53 -18.20
N THR A 54 -4.34 5.94 -17.20
CA THR A 54 -3.73 5.73 -15.88
C THR A 54 -2.91 4.44 -15.79
N LYS A 55 -3.04 3.52 -16.76
CA LYS A 55 -2.27 2.27 -16.75
C LYS A 55 -0.78 2.57 -16.80
N GLY A 56 0.01 1.92 -15.95
CA GLY A 56 1.46 2.13 -15.85
C GLY A 56 1.85 3.36 -15.02
N LEU A 57 0.88 4.14 -14.52
CA LEU A 57 1.14 5.26 -13.62
C LEU A 57 0.92 4.82 -12.17
N SER A 58 1.81 5.26 -11.29
CA SER A 58 1.69 5.00 -9.87
C SER A 58 0.45 5.69 -9.30
N ASP A 59 -0.38 4.96 -8.54
CA ASP A 59 -1.58 5.49 -7.92
C ASP A 59 -1.23 6.49 -6.78
N PRO A 60 -1.67 7.76 -6.84
CA PRO A 60 -1.34 8.76 -5.84
C PRO A 60 -1.85 8.42 -4.43
N GLY A 61 -3.00 7.74 -4.32
CA GLY A 61 -3.55 7.34 -3.02
C GLY A 61 -2.69 6.28 -2.35
N CYS A 62 -2.23 5.28 -3.12
CA CYS A 62 -1.28 4.28 -2.66
C CYS A 62 0.06 4.91 -2.27
N ASN A 63 0.58 5.85 -3.05
CA ASN A 63 1.79 6.60 -2.70
C ASN A 63 1.65 7.37 -1.39
N ALA A 64 0.58 8.15 -1.25
CA ALA A 64 0.34 8.94 -0.04
C ALA A 64 0.26 8.04 1.21
N PHE A 65 -0.43 6.90 1.10
CA PHE A 65 -0.52 5.96 2.21
C PHE A 65 0.85 5.38 2.58
N VAL A 66 1.69 4.99 1.61
CA VAL A 66 3.03 4.47 1.89
C VAL A 66 3.88 5.52 2.62
N VAL A 67 3.83 6.78 2.20
CA VAL A 67 4.58 7.88 2.86
C VAL A 67 4.11 8.09 4.29
N VAL A 68 2.80 8.13 4.53
CA VAL A 68 2.24 8.28 5.89
C VAL A 68 2.63 7.10 6.77
N LEU A 69 2.53 5.88 6.24
CA LEU A 69 2.90 4.68 6.99
C LEU A 69 4.40 4.68 7.31
N GLU A 70 5.25 5.01 6.35
CA GLU A 70 6.70 5.13 6.55
C GLU A 70 7.05 6.14 7.65
N ALA A 71 6.32 7.25 7.75
CA ALA A 71 6.53 8.21 8.84
C ALA A 71 6.10 7.68 10.23
N ILE A 72 5.20 6.69 10.29
CA ILE A 72 4.70 6.11 11.54
C ILE A 72 5.58 4.94 12.02
N VAL A 73 6.04 4.10 11.09
CA VAL A 73 6.78 2.86 11.42
C VAL A 73 8.26 2.89 11.08
N GLY A 74 8.70 3.86 10.28
CA GLY A 74 10.11 4.10 9.92
C GLY A 74 10.99 4.51 11.08
#